data_AF-A0A7V9I7J5-F1
#
_entry.id   AF-A0A7V9I7J5-F1
#
_cell.length_a   1.000
_cell.length_b   1.000
_cell.length_c   1.000
_cell.angle_alpha   90.00
_cell.angle_beta   90.00
_cell.angle_gamma   90.00
#
_symmetry.space_group_name_H-M   'P 1'
#
loop_
_entity.id
_entity.type
_entity.pdbx_description
1 polymer ?
#
loop_
_entity_poly.entity_id
_entity_poly.type
_entity_poly.pdbx_seq_one_letter_code
_entity_poly.pdbx_strand_id
1 'polypeptide(L)'
;MSVARGLSARQWRIFRRLTAAAGVENLLIFAPVAIPKLYAGYYRMNNQLNARLRLGGEAGRPPAEGINKIFVNLTGILGSAMGVALLYASRDLPNRSGIPVVSAIARLVAVAVIWYYVATERVARVMLLFTAPDVLFSGAFLYFASRQRRNRP
;
A
#
# COMPACT_ATOMS: atom_id res chain seq x y z
N MET A 1 -24.18 -9.86 21.02
CA MET A 1 -23.14 -9.47 20.02
C MET A 1 -23.41 -8.05 19.56
N SER A 2 -22.58 -7.10 19.99
CA SER A 2 -22.77 -5.67 19.74
C SER A 2 -22.53 -5.35 18.26
N VAL A 3 -23.63 -5.25 17.50
CA VAL A 3 -23.70 -4.47 16.26
C VAL A 3 -23.04 -3.12 16.55
N ALA A 4 -22.00 -2.75 15.80
CA ALA A 4 -21.41 -1.42 15.89
C ALA A 4 -22.55 -0.40 15.80
N ARG A 5 -22.78 0.32 16.91
CA ARG A 5 -24.01 1.05 17.22
C ARG A 5 -24.41 1.94 16.03
N GLY A 6 -25.55 1.63 15.40
CA GLY A 6 -26.19 2.50 14.39
C GLY A 6 -26.45 1.89 13.01
N LEU A 7 -25.90 0.72 12.66
CA LEU A 7 -26.14 0.09 11.35
C LEU A 7 -27.04 -1.14 11.45
N SER A 8 -28.03 -1.26 10.55
CA SER A 8 -28.78 -2.51 10.36
C SER A 8 -27.87 -3.65 9.87
N ALA A 9 -28.30 -4.90 10.09
CA ALA A 9 -27.55 -6.08 9.62
C ALA A 9 -27.30 -6.07 8.10
N ARG A 10 -28.24 -5.50 7.32
CA ARG A 10 -28.09 -5.31 5.87
C ARG A 10 -27.01 -4.29 5.55
N GLN A 11 -27.05 -3.11 6.19
CA GLN A 11 -26.03 -2.07 5.99
C GLN A 11 -24.64 -2.57 6.38
N TRP A 12 -24.54 -3.35 7.47
CA TRP A 12 -23.28 -3.97 7.89
C TRP A 12 -22.72 -4.92 6.82
N ARG A 13 -23.55 -5.77 6.23
CA ARG A 13 -23.14 -6.70 5.16
C ARG A 13 -22.69 -5.96 3.91
N ILE A 14 -23.40 -4.90 3.52
CA ILE A 14 -23.05 -4.06 2.37
C ILE A 14 -21.72 -3.37 2.63
N PHE A 15 -21.55 -2.73 3.79
CA PHE A 15 -20.31 -2.07 4.19
C PHE A 15 -19.11 -3.03 4.08
N ARG A 16 -19.20 -4.24 4.67
CA ARG A 16 -18.12 -5.23 4.59
C ARG A 16 -17.75 -5.60 3.15
N ARG A 17 -18.74 -5.78 2.27
CA ARG A 17 -18.51 -6.13 0.86
C ARG A 17 -17.85 -4.98 0.09
N LEU A 18 -18.34 -3.75 0.27
CA LEU A 18 -17.77 -2.57 -0.38
C LEU A 18 -16.34 -2.31 0.10
N THR A 19 -16.09 -2.39 1.41
CA THR A 19 -14.74 -2.25 1.98
C THR A 19 -13.80 -3.34 1.45
N ALA A 20 -14.27 -4.58 1.33
CA ALA A 20 -13.48 -5.65 0.74
C ALA A 20 -13.19 -5.40 -0.75
N ALA A 21 -14.19 -4.98 -1.52
CA ALA A 21 -14.03 -4.68 -2.95
C ALA A 21 -13.02 -3.54 -3.17
N ALA A 22 -13.14 -2.44 -2.41
CA ALA A 22 -12.17 -1.34 -2.44
C ALA A 22 -10.75 -1.80 -2.04
N GLY A 23 -10.64 -2.74 -1.11
CA GLY A 23 -9.36 -3.35 -0.74
C GLY A 23 -8.73 -4.16 -1.87
N VAL A 24 -9.53 -4.99 -2.57
CA VAL A 24 -9.08 -5.74 -3.75
C VAL A 24 -8.68 -4.81 -4.88
N GLU A 25 -9.50 -3.80 -5.19
CA GLU A 25 -9.23 -2.81 -6.23
C GLU A 25 -7.89 -2.10 -5.98
N ASN A 26 -7.65 -1.63 -4.75
CA ASN A 26 -6.37 -1.02 -4.38
C ASN A 26 -5.19 -1.95 -4.67
N LEU A 27 -5.30 -3.24 -4.34
CA LEU A 27 -4.22 -4.20 -4.63
C LEU A 27 -4.02 -4.40 -6.14
N LEU A 28 -5.09 -4.49 -6.92
CA LEU A 28 -5.00 -4.66 -8.37
C LEU A 28 -4.31 -3.47 -9.05
N ILE A 29 -4.59 -2.25 -8.58
CA ILE A 29 -4.01 -1.02 -9.14
C ILE A 29 -2.58 -0.81 -8.66
N PHE A 30 -2.32 -0.97 -7.36
CA PHE A 30 -1.08 -0.50 -6.74
C PHE A 30 -0.01 -1.58 -6.56
N ALA A 31 -0.37 -2.87 -6.41
CA ALA A 31 0.61 -3.93 -6.24
C ALA A 31 1.56 -4.09 -7.44
N PRO A 32 1.11 -3.98 -8.71
CA PRO A 32 1.99 -4.08 -9.87
C PRO A 32 3.08 -3.01 -9.90
N VAL A 33 2.80 -1.85 -9.32
CA VAL A 33 3.75 -0.72 -9.27
C VAL A 33 4.53 -0.66 -7.96
N ALA A 34 4.26 -1.52 -6.97
CA ALA A 34 4.99 -1.53 -5.70
C ALA A 34 6.42 -2.10 -5.83
N ILE A 35 6.66 -2.97 -6.81
CA ILE A 35 7.92 -3.70 -6.96
C ILE A 35 8.83 -2.99 -7.98
N PRO A 36 10.13 -2.78 -7.68
CA PRO A 36 11.07 -2.24 -8.64
C PRO A 36 11.05 -2.99 -9.97
N LYS A 37 11.21 -2.27 -11.08
CA LYS A 37 11.15 -2.75 -12.47
C LYS A 37 9.79 -3.26 -12.96
N LEU A 38 8.90 -3.75 -12.10
CA LEU A 38 7.59 -4.27 -12.53
C LEU A 38 6.63 -3.17 -13.00
N TYR A 39 6.75 -1.95 -12.47
CA TYR A 39 5.92 -0.82 -12.91
C TYR A 39 6.01 -0.56 -14.42
N ALA A 40 7.15 -0.81 -15.07
CA ALA A 40 7.27 -0.64 -16.52
C ALA A 40 6.34 -1.59 -17.30
N GLY A 41 6.14 -2.81 -16.79
CA GLY A 41 5.16 -3.76 -17.34
C GLY A 41 3.73 -3.26 -17.17
N TYR A 42 3.41 -2.68 -16.01
CA TYR A 42 2.11 -2.07 -15.75
C TYR A 42 1.76 -0.93 -16.71
N TYR A 43 2.72 -0.03 -16.98
CA TYR A 43 2.53 1.04 -17.98
C TYR A 43 2.28 0.48 -19.39
N ARG A 44 3.04 -0.55 -19.81
CA ARG A 44 2.81 -1.19 -21.11
C ARG A 44 1.42 -1.82 -21.21
N MET A 45 1.00 -2.53 -20.17
CA MET A 45 -0.32 -3.16 -20.12
C MET A 45 -1.44 -2.11 -20.20
N ASN A 46 -1.35 -1.02 -19.44
CA ASN A 46 -2.35 0.05 -19.46
C ASN A 46 -2.40 0.77 -20.80
N ASN A 47 -1.25 1.01 -21.45
CA ASN A 47 -1.22 1.59 -22.78
C ASN A 47 -1.86 0.65 -23.83
N GLN A 48 -1.64 -0.66 -23.72
CA GLN A 48 -2.31 -1.65 -24.58
C GLN A 48 -3.82 -1.68 -24.36
N LEU A 49 -4.28 -1.62 -23.11
CA LEU A 49 -5.71 -1.50 -22.80
C LEU A 49 -6.28 -0.20 -23.37
N ASN A 50 -5.60 0.93 -23.16
CA ASN A 50 -6.02 2.23 -23.66
C ASN A 50 -6.20 2.22 -25.18
N ALA A 51 -5.23 1.65 -25.91
CA ALA A 51 -5.28 1.53 -27.36
C ALA A 51 -6.42 0.60 -27.83
N ARG A 52 -6.63 -0.53 -27.15
CA ARG A 52 -7.72 -1.49 -27.47
C ARG A 52 -9.10 -0.90 -27.22
N LEU A 53 -9.26 -0.14 -26.15
CA LEU A 53 -10.53 0.46 -25.74
C LEU A 53 -10.77 1.84 -26.38
N ARG A 54 -9.78 2.40 -27.10
CA ARG A 54 -9.84 3.70 -27.77
C ARG A 54 -10.22 4.85 -26.83
N LEU A 55 -9.67 4.87 -25.61
CA LEU A 55 -10.03 5.89 -24.61
C LEU A 55 -9.32 7.24 -24.83
N GLY A 56 -8.44 7.34 -25.84
CA GLY A 56 -7.72 8.57 -26.20
C GLY A 56 -6.53 8.88 -25.31
N GLY A 57 -5.98 10.10 -25.45
CA GLY A 57 -4.85 10.59 -24.66
C GLY A 57 -3.47 10.05 -25.08
N GLU A 58 -2.42 10.61 -24.47
CA GLU A 58 -1.04 10.17 -24.71
C GLU A 58 -0.71 8.88 -23.95
N ALA A 59 0.16 8.05 -24.53
CA ALA A 59 0.65 6.85 -23.87
C ALA A 59 1.48 7.22 -22.64
N GLY A 60 1.15 6.61 -21.50
CA GLY A 60 1.91 6.79 -20.27
C GLY A 60 3.34 6.28 -20.44
N ARG A 61 4.32 7.05 -19.99
CA ARG A 61 5.74 6.67 -20.06
C ARG A 61 6.28 6.36 -18.67
N PRO A 62 6.96 5.22 -18.47
CA PRO A 62 7.61 4.95 -17.19
C PRO A 62 8.71 5.99 -16.92
N PRO A 63 8.93 6.38 -15.66
CA PRO A 63 9.94 7.37 -15.31
C PRO A 63 11.36 6.88 -15.63
N ALA A 64 12.19 7.76 -16.18
CA ALA A 64 13.59 7.48 -16.46
C ALA A 64 14.48 7.67 -15.22
N GLU A 65 14.22 8.71 -14.44
CA GLU A 65 15.05 9.10 -13.30
C GLU A 65 14.76 8.26 -12.05
N GLY A 66 15.83 7.89 -11.33
CA GLY A 66 15.76 7.07 -10.12
C GLY A 66 14.81 7.62 -9.06
N ILE A 67 14.76 8.93 -8.85
CA ILE A 67 13.88 9.54 -7.85
C ILE A 67 12.39 9.40 -8.20
N ASN A 68 12.03 9.54 -9.49
CA ASN A 68 10.67 9.36 -9.95
C ASN A 68 10.24 7.89 -9.91
N LYS A 69 11.19 6.96 -10.16
CA LYS A 69 10.97 5.52 -9.97
C LYS A 69 10.69 5.18 -8.50
N ILE A 70 11.42 5.80 -7.56
CA ILE A 70 11.14 5.68 -6.12
C ILE A 70 9.69 6.12 -5.84
N PHE A 71 9.26 7.30 -6.29
CA PHE A 71 7.91 7.79 -6.03
C PHE A 71 6.82 6.83 -6.54
N VAL A 72 6.97 6.31 -7.77
CA VAL A 72 6.04 5.30 -8.31
C VAL A 72 5.95 4.07 -7.41
N ASN A 73 7.11 3.55 -6.97
CA ASN A 73 7.12 2.38 -6.10
C ASN A 73 6.57 2.67 -4.71
N LEU A 74 6.84 3.84 -4.13
CA LEU A 74 6.27 4.25 -2.85
C LEU A 74 4.75 4.38 -2.91
N THR A 75 4.20 4.97 -3.98
CA THR A 75 2.76 5.02 -4.22
C THR A 75 2.17 3.61 -4.31
N GLY A 76 2.85 2.70 -5.01
CA GLY A 76 2.47 1.29 -5.09
C GLY A 76 2.43 0.59 -3.74
N ILE A 77 3.47 0.78 -2.92
CA ILE A 77 3.57 0.18 -1.58
C ILE A 77 2.46 0.71 -0.66
N LEU A 78 2.29 2.04 -0.59
CA LEU A 78 1.29 2.66 0.27
C LEU A 78 -0.14 2.32 -0.15
N GLY A 79 -0.42 2.34 -1.47
CA GLY A 79 -1.71 1.93 -2.01
C GLY A 79 -2.00 0.44 -1.76
N SER A 80 -1.00 -0.42 -1.89
CA SER A 80 -1.14 -1.84 -1.57
C SER A 80 -1.40 -2.07 -0.07
N ALA A 81 -0.68 -1.36 0.78
CA ALA A 81 -0.86 -1.41 2.23
C ALA A 81 -2.27 -0.95 2.64
N MET A 82 -2.78 0.11 2.00
CA MET A 82 -4.18 0.54 2.16
C MET A 82 -5.15 -0.58 1.75
N GLY A 83 -4.92 -1.23 0.61
CA GLY A 83 -5.72 -2.37 0.16
C GLY A 83 -5.76 -3.52 1.18
N VAL A 84 -4.60 -3.92 1.71
CA VAL A 84 -4.50 -4.94 2.78
C VAL A 84 -5.24 -4.48 4.05
N ALA A 85 -5.08 -3.22 4.46
CA ALA A 85 -5.75 -2.68 5.64
C ALA A 85 -7.28 -2.68 5.49
N LEU A 86 -7.80 -2.33 4.31
CA LEU A 86 -9.24 -2.39 3.99
C LEU A 86 -9.76 -3.83 4.01
N LEU A 87 -9.02 -4.78 3.40
CA LEU A 87 -9.38 -6.19 3.45
C LEU A 87 -9.41 -6.73 4.88
N TYR A 88 -8.44 -6.34 5.70
CA TYR A 88 -8.41 -6.68 7.12
C TYR A 88 -9.61 -6.09 7.87
N ALA A 89 -9.88 -4.80 7.70
CA ALA A 89 -11.00 -4.09 8.33
C ALA A 89 -12.37 -4.66 7.90
N SER A 90 -12.49 -5.16 6.66
CA SER A 90 -13.70 -5.81 6.17
C SER A 90 -14.07 -7.10 6.91
N ARG A 91 -13.08 -7.75 7.55
CA ARG A 91 -13.24 -9.01 8.29
C ARG A 91 -13.49 -8.77 9.77
N ASP A 92 -12.73 -7.87 10.39
CA ASP A 92 -12.72 -7.68 11.84
C ASP A 92 -12.57 -6.18 12.20
N LEU A 93 -13.66 -5.43 12.05
CA LEU A 93 -13.69 -3.99 12.33
C LEU A 93 -13.33 -3.59 13.78
N PRO A 94 -13.77 -4.35 14.81
CA PRO A 94 -13.41 -4.06 16.20
C PRO A 94 -11.92 -4.22 16.47
N ASN A 95 -11.28 -5.19 15.81
CA ASN A 95 -9.86 -5.43 15.97
C ASN A 95 -9.04 -4.57 15.00
N ARG A 96 -8.62 -3.39 15.43
CA ARG A 96 -7.84 -2.47 14.58
C ARG A 96 -6.33 -2.73 14.61
N SER A 97 -5.86 -3.70 15.41
CA SER A 97 -4.43 -3.93 15.66
C SER A 97 -3.65 -4.39 14.42
N GLY A 98 -4.31 -4.99 13.43
CA GLY A 98 -3.66 -5.34 12.16
C GLY A 98 -3.27 -4.13 11.30
N ILE A 99 -3.97 -2.99 11.43
CA ILE A 99 -3.71 -1.81 10.61
C ILE A 99 -2.31 -1.21 10.91
N PRO A 100 -1.91 -0.98 12.19
CA PRO A 100 -0.55 -0.57 12.51
C PRO A 100 0.53 -1.55 12.02
N VAL A 101 0.26 -2.86 12.07
CA VAL A 101 1.21 -3.89 11.60
C VAL A 101 1.41 -3.79 10.08
N VAL A 102 0.33 -3.67 9.32
CA VAL A 102 0.39 -3.48 7.86
C VAL A 102 1.15 -2.20 7.52
N SER A 103 0.88 -1.10 8.24
CA SER A 103 1.59 0.18 8.06
C SER A 103 3.10 0.06 8.35
N ALA A 104 3.47 -0.65 9.42
CA ALA A 104 4.88 -0.90 9.75
C ALA A 104 5.59 -1.71 8.66
N ILE A 105 4.97 -2.80 8.20
CA ILE A 105 5.55 -3.62 7.14
C ILE A 105 5.73 -2.80 5.86
N ALA A 106 4.71 -2.03 5.47
CA ALA A 106 4.76 -1.19 4.27
C ALA A 106 5.91 -0.17 4.34
N ARG A 107 6.12 0.47 5.50
CA ARG A 107 7.23 1.39 5.72
C ARG A 107 8.59 0.71 5.63
N LEU A 108 8.75 -0.49 6.19
CA LEU A 108 10.00 -1.25 6.05
C LEU A 108 10.27 -1.66 4.59
N VAL A 109 9.23 -2.03 3.85
CA VAL A 109 9.34 -2.30 2.41
C VAL A 109 9.71 -1.02 1.64
N ALA A 110 9.13 0.13 1.99
CA ALA A 110 9.49 1.43 1.43
C ALA A 110 10.96 1.79 1.68
N VAL A 111 11.46 1.57 2.91
CA VAL A 111 12.89 1.72 3.23
C VAL A 111 13.75 0.86 2.33
N ALA A 112 13.41 -0.43 2.19
CA ALA A 112 14.16 -1.35 1.33
C ALA A 112 14.18 -0.89 -0.14
N VAL A 113 13.07 -0.37 -0.66
CA VAL A 113 12.99 0.17 -2.03
C VAL A 113 13.83 1.44 -2.20
N ILE A 114 13.80 2.37 -1.24
CA ILE A 114 14.64 3.57 -1.29
C ILE A 114 16.12 3.18 -1.31
N TRP A 115 16.53 2.26 -0.43
CA TRP A 115 17.89 1.74 -0.39
C TRP A 115 18.30 1.08 -1.71
N TYR A 116 17.42 0.26 -2.30
CA TYR A 116 17.63 -0.36 -3.60
C TYR A 116 17.97 0.68 -4.68
N TYR A 117 17.18 1.76 -4.78
CA TYR A 117 17.40 2.79 -5.80
C TYR A 117 18.63 3.67 -5.52
N VAL A 118 18.94 3.96 -4.26
CA VAL A 118 20.19 4.67 -3.91
C VAL A 118 21.42 3.84 -4.26
N ALA A 119 21.33 2.50 -4.14
CA ALA A 119 22.44 1.60 -4.46
C ALA A 119 22.59 1.33 -5.97
N THR A 120 21.48 1.30 -6.73
CA THR A 120 21.49 0.86 -8.14
C THR A 120 21.38 1.99 -9.14
N GLU A 121 20.91 3.17 -8.74
CA GLU A 121 20.62 4.30 -9.63
C GLU A 121 21.27 5.59 -9.13
N ARG A 122 21.30 6.62 -9.98
CA ARG A 122 21.90 7.93 -9.65
C ARG A 122 20.97 8.77 -8.76
N VAL A 123 20.63 8.26 -7.58
CA VAL A 123 19.81 8.95 -6.58
C VAL A 123 20.71 9.56 -5.51
N ALA A 124 20.38 10.79 -5.08
CA ALA A 124 21.12 11.45 -4.02
C ALA A 124 21.05 10.65 -2.71
N ARG A 125 22.21 10.36 -2.10
CA ARG A 125 22.30 9.58 -0.85
C ARG A 125 21.59 10.25 0.33
N VAL A 126 21.36 11.56 0.26
CA VAL A 126 20.53 12.30 1.24
C VAL A 126 19.14 11.68 1.38
N MET A 127 18.63 10.98 0.35
CA MET A 127 17.35 10.28 0.42
C MET A 127 17.28 9.21 1.51
N LEU A 128 18.42 8.65 1.94
CA LEU A 128 18.47 7.68 3.02
C LEU A 128 18.05 8.30 4.36
N LEU A 129 18.26 9.60 4.57
CA LEU A 129 17.82 10.27 5.79
C LEU A 129 16.30 10.26 5.95
N PHE A 130 15.55 10.29 4.84
CA PHE A 130 14.09 10.17 4.86
C PHE A 130 13.59 8.78 5.28
N THR A 131 14.45 7.76 5.32
CA THR A 131 14.07 6.41 5.78
C THR A 131 14.12 6.26 7.31
N ALA A 132 14.81 7.16 8.02
CA ALA A 132 14.93 7.07 9.48
C ALA A 132 13.56 7.19 10.20
N PRO A 133 12.67 8.15 9.85
CA PRO A 133 11.32 8.17 10.40
C PRO A 133 10.54 6.88 10.14
N ASP A 134 10.68 6.27 8.96
CA ASP A 134 9.97 5.03 8.63
C ASP A 134 10.40 3.86 9.50
N VAL A 135 11.71 3.71 9.77
CA VAL A 135 12.21 2.68 10.70
C VAL A 135 11.69 2.93 12.12
N LEU A 136 11.75 4.18 12.60
CA LEU A 136 11.29 4.55 13.94
C LEU A 136 9.79 4.28 14.12
N PHE A 137 8.94 4.75 13.20
CA PHE A 137 7.50 4.53 13.26
C PHE A 137 7.13 3.05 13.09
N SER A 138 7.84 2.32 12.24
CA SER A 138 7.63 0.87 12.10
C SER A 138 7.93 0.14 13.40
N GLY A 139 9.05 0.47 14.06
CA GLY A 139 9.40 -0.08 15.37
C GLY A 139 8.34 0.23 16.41
N ALA A 140 7.89 1.49 16.49
CA ALA A 140 6.84 1.90 17.42
C ALA A 140 5.52 1.13 17.17
N PHE A 141 5.06 1.03 15.92
CA PHE A 141 3.83 0.31 15.58
C PHE A 141 3.90 -1.18 15.91
N LEU A 142 5.02 -1.85 15.60
CA LEU A 142 5.22 -3.26 15.93
C LEU A 142 5.29 -3.49 17.44
N TYR A 143 5.97 -2.60 18.17
CA TYR A 143 6.03 -2.63 19.62
C TYR A 143 4.63 -2.51 20.24
N PHE A 144 3.86 -1.49 19.86
CA PHE A 144 2.49 -1.32 20.38
C PHE A 144 1.57 -2.47 20.00
N ALA A 145 1.65 -2.97 18.77
CA ALA A 145 0.85 -4.11 18.33
C ALA A 145 1.17 -5.40 19.12
N SER A 146 2.44 -5.65 19.43
CA SER A 146 2.84 -6.82 20.23
C SER A 146 2.36 -6.72 21.68
N ARG A 147 2.43 -5.53 22.29
CA ARG A 147 1.98 -5.28 23.66
C ARG A 147 0.45 -5.41 23.80
N GLN A 148 -0.30 -4.92 22.82
CA GLN A 148 -1.76 -5.09 22.80
C GLN A 148 -2.20 -6.55 22.69
N ARG A 149 -1.46 -7.40 21.96
CA ARG A 149 -1.75 -8.84 21.90
C ARG A 149 -1.48 -9.54 23.23
N ARG A 150 -0.43 -9.14 23.95
CA ARG A 150 -0.01 -9.73 25.22
C ARG A 150 -0.97 -9.43 26.39
N ASN A 151 -1.71 -8.33 26.29
CA ASN A 151 -2.63 -7.85 27.33
C ASN A 151 -4.12 -8.17 27.03
N ARG A 152 -4.41 -9.04 26.04
CA ARG A 152 -5.77 -9.53 25.83
C ARG A 152 -6.02 -10.69 26.81
N PRO A 153 -7.05 -10.61 27.67
CA PRO A 153 -7.44 -11.71 28.55
C PRO A 153 -7.91 -12.94 27.77
#